data_AF-B7T9I0-F1
#
_entry.id   AF-B7T9I0-F1
#
_cell.length_a   1.000
_cell.length_b   1.000
_cell.length_c   1.000
_cell.angle_alpha   90.00
_cell.angle_beta   90.00
_cell.angle_gamma   90.00
#
_symmetry.space_group_name_H-M   'P 1'
#
loop_
_entity.id
_entity.type
_entity.pdbx_description
1 polymer ?
#
loop_
_entity_poly.entity_id
_entity_poly.type
_entity_poly.pdbx_seq_one_letter_code
_entity_poly.pdbx_strand_id
1 'polypeptide(L)'
;IFSPGGAISNMYAMLLARFKMFPEVKEKGMSSVPRLVAFTSEHSHFSIKKGAAALGIGTESVICIKADESGKLIPADLERRILEAKQKGFVPFFVSATAGTTVYGAFDPLIAISDICKKYNIWMHVDGAWGGSLLMSRRHRWKLDGVE
;
A
#
# COMPACT_ATOMS: atom_id res chain seq x y z
N ILE A 1 8.87 1.52 -15.58
CA ILE A 1 10.29 1.12 -15.55
C ILE A 1 10.40 -0.33 -15.09
N PHE A 2 11.36 -1.09 -15.59
CA PHE A 2 11.70 -2.40 -14.99
C PHE A 2 12.58 -2.17 -13.76
N SER A 3 12.41 -3.01 -12.75
CA SER A 3 13.26 -3.02 -11.55
C SER A 3 13.79 -4.43 -11.30
N PRO A 4 14.93 -4.58 -10.59
CA PRO A 4 15.48 -5.88 -10.23
C PRO A 4 14.65 -6.53 -9.09
N GLY A 5 13.42 -6.95 -9.42
CA GLY A 5 12.48 -7.61 -8.53
C GLY A 5 11.33 -6.73 -8.04
N GLY A 6 10.20 -7.38 -7.68
CA GLY A 6 8.97 -6.73 -7.21
C GLY A 6 9.13 -5.99 -5.87
N ALA A 7 10.08 -6.42 -5.02
CA ALA A 7 10.39 -5.71 -3.79
C ALA A 7 10.91 -4.28 -4.05
N ILE A 8 11.73 -4.10 -5.08
CA ILE A 8 12.22 -2.78 -5.49
C ILE A 8 11.10 -1.99 -6.19
N SER A 9 10.20 -2.64 -6.93
CA SER A 9 9.01 -1.98 -7.48
C SER A 9 8.14 -1.38 -6.39
N ASN A 10 7.88 -2.15 -5.32
CA ASN A 10 7.11 -1.68 -4.16
C ASN A 10 7.80 -0.50 -3.45
N MET A 11 9.13 -0.54 -3.33
CA MET A 11 9.90 0.59 -2.79
C MET A 11 9.79 1.83 -3.69
N TYR A 12 9.86 1.68 -5.02
CA TYR A 12 9.64 2.79 -5.96
C TYR A 12 8.24 3.39 -5.81
N ALA A 13 7.20 2.56 -5.68
CA ALA A 13 5.84 3.04 -5.50
C ALA A 13 5.71 3.91 -4.23
N MET A 14 6.26 3.46 -3.11
CA MET A 14 6.27 4.23 -1.86
C MET A 14 7.09 5.52 -1.97
N LEU A 15 8.24 5.47 -2.65
CA LEU A 15 9.07 6.65 -2.93
C LEU A 15 8.31 7.70 -3.76
N LEU A 16 7.62 7.27 -4.81
CA LEU A 16 6.83 8.14 -5.68
C LEU A 16 5.62 8.74 -4.96
N ALA A 17 4.91 7.94 -4.15
CA ALA A 17 3.82 8.43 -3.32
C ALA A 17 4.28 9.52 -2.36
N ARG A 18 5.43 9.30 -1.70
CA ARG A 18 6.05 10.31 -0.83
C ARG A 18 6.43 11.56 -1.62
N PHE A 19 7.07 11.41 -2.78
CA PHE A 19 7.48 12.56 -3.60
C PHE A 19 6.29 13.37 -4.13
N LYS A 20 5.18 12.72 -4.47
CA LYS A 20 3.95 13.39 -4.88
C LYS A 20 3.35 14.24 -3.76
N MET A 21 3.37 13.72 -2.52
CA MET A 21 2.78 14.42 -1.39
C MET A 21 3.72 15.46 -0.77
N PHE A 22 5.00 15.15 -0.67
CA PHE A 22 6.04 15.99 -0.07
C PHE A 22 7.32 15.98 -0.93
N PRO A 23 7.33 16.70 -2.07
CA PRO A 23 8.49 16.77 -2.95
C PRO A 23 9.75 17.34 -2.26
N GLU A 24 9.57 18.20 -1.26
CA GLU A 24 10.65 18.82 -0.49
C GLU A 24 11.49 17.82 0.30
N VAL A 25 10.96 16.63 0.61
CA VAL A 25 11.71 15.56 1.29
C VAL A 25 12.95 15.14 0.48
N LYS A 26 12.91 15.31 -0.85
CA LYS A 26 14.06 15.02 -1.72
C LYS A 26 15.28 15.85 -1.37
N GLU A 27 15.10 17.10 -0.95
CA GLU A 27 16.19 18.04 -0.65
C GLU A 27 16.39 18.23 0.86
N LYS A 28 15.30 18.30 1.62
CA LYS A 28 15.30 18.60 3.06
C LYS A 28 15.28 17.36 3.95
N GLY A 29 15.07 16.18 3.39
CA GLY A 29 15.00 14.91 4.12
C GLY A 29 13.70 14.70 4.90
N MET A 30 13.57 13.53 5.52
CA MET A 30 12.34 13.10 6.23
C MET A 30 12.04 13.91 7.50
N SER A 31 13.05 14.55 8.11
CA SER A 31 12.87 15.39 9.30
C SER A 31 12.11 16.69 9.01
N SER A 32 11.96 17.06 7.73
CA SER A 32 11.25 18.27 7.31
C SER A 32 9.74 18.11 7.23
N VAL A 33 9.22 16.90 7.42
CA VAL A 33 7.79 16.58 7.30
C VAL A 33 7.25 15.88 8.54
N PRO A 34 5.93 15.90 8.78
CA PRO A 34 5.32 15.11 9.84
C PRO A 34 5.52 13.61 9.65
N ARG A 35 5.23 12.82 10.69
CA ARG A 35 5.29 11.35 10.61
C ARG A 35 4.33 10.83 9.55
N LEU A 36 4.88 10.29 8.46
CA LEU A 36 4.13 9.66 7.39
C LEU A 36 3.73 8.24 7.80
N VAL A 37 2.54 7.80 7.40
CA VAL A 37 2.02 6.45 7.72
C VAL A 37 1.56 5.75 6.45
N ALA A 38 2.06 4.52 6.28
CA ALA A 38 1.69 3.60 5.21
C ALA A 38 0.81 2.47 5.77
N PHE A 39 -0.09 1.95 4.96
CA PHE A 39 -1.00 0.85 5.32
C PHE A 39 -0.81 -0.32 4.37
N THR A 40 -0.87 -1.54 4.89
CA THR A 40 -0.74 -2.76 4.08
C THR A 40 -1.46 -3.91 4.78
N SER A 41 -1.88 -4.94 4.03
CA SER A 41 -2.48 -6.14 4.63
C SER A 41 -1.50 -6.83 5.58
N GLU A 42 -1.97 -7.46 6.65
CA GLU A 42 -1.14 -8.33 7.50
C GLU A 42 -0.55 -9.53 6.76
N HIS A 43 -1.15 -9.93 5.63
CA HIS A 43 -0.64 -10.96 4.71
C HIS A 43 0.09 -10.41 3.49
N SER A 44 0.38 -9.11 3.47
CA SER A 44 1.17 -8.49 2.40
C SER A 44 2.63 -8.95 2.42
N HIS A 45 3.30 -8.76 1.28
CA HIS A 45 4.72 -9.10 1.18
C HIS A 45 5.57 -8.22 2.11
N PHE A 46 6.56 -8.82 2.77
CA PHE A 46 7.44 -8.14 3.75
C PHE A 46 8.23 -6.97 3.14
N SER A 47 8.30 -6.85 1.82
CA SER A 47 8.98 -5.75 1.11
C SER A 47 8.43 -4.38 1.50
N ILE A 48 7.15 -4.25 1.84
CA ILE A 48 6.57 -2.95 2.22
C ILE A 48 7.26 -2.40 3.47
N LYS A 49 7.44 -3.24 4.50
CA LYS A 49 8.15 -2.87 5.73
C LYS A 49 9.64 -2.61 5.45
N LYS A 50 10.29 -3.43 4.63
CA LYS A 50 11.70 -3.21 4.24
C LYS A 50 11.88 -1.90 3.46
N GLY A 51 10.98 -1.58 2.55
CA GLY A 51 10.97 -0.34 1.79
C GLY A 51 10.80 0.88 2.71
N ALA A 52 9.84 0.84 3.63
CA ALA A 52 9.65 1.93 4.60
C ALA A 52 10.88 2.14 5.50
N ALA A 53 11.54 1.07 5.94
CA ALA A 53 12.80 1.16 6.68
C ALA A 53 13.90 1.81 5.84
N ALA A 54 14.10 1.34 4.61
CA ALA A 54 15.13 1.85 3.70
C ALA A 54 14.91 3.32 3.29
N LEU A 55 13.65 3.75 3.17
CA LEU A 55 13.29 5.11 2.78
C LEU A 55 13.30 6.12 3.95
N GLY A 56 13.61 5.68 5.18
CA GLY A 56 13.64 6.54 6.37
C GLY A 56 12.25 6.85 6.96
N ILE A 57 11.22 6.10 6.59
CA ILE A 57 9.85 6.23 7.13
C ILE A 57 9.70 5.45 8.45
N GLY A 58 10.43 4.34 8.57
CA GLY A 58 10.42 3.46 9.74
C GLY A 58 9.33 2.40 9.69
N THR A 59 9.63 1.22 10.26
CA THR A 59 8.71 0.06 10.22
C THR A 59 7.48 0.24 11.09
N GLU A 60 7.57 0.99 12.18
CA GLU A 60 6.43 1.34 13.04
C GLU A 60 5.41 2.25 12.34
N SER A 61 5.84 2.96 11.31
CA SER A 61 4.98 3.80 10.47
C SER A 61 4.27 3.00 9.36
N VAL A 62 4.48 1.67 9.31
CA VAL A 62 3.75 0.75 8.44
C VAL A 62 2.72 0.00 9.27
N ILE A 63 1.47 0.43 9.18
CA ILE A 63 0.36 -0.16 9.93
C ILE A 63 -0.18 -1.35 9.14
N CYS A 64 -0.16 -2.53 9.76
CA CYS A 64 -0.82 -3.73 9.24
C CYS A 64 -2.33 -3.62 9.46
N ILE A 65 -3.10 -3.78 8.38
CA ILE A 65 -4.55 -3.86 8.39
C ILE A 65 -4.95 -5.33 8.52
N LYS A 66 -5.99 -5.59 9.32
CA LYS A 66 -6.54 -6.92 9.51
C LYS A 66 -7.02 -7.51 8.19
N ALA A 67 -6.83 -8.82 8.03
CA ALA A 67 -7.43 -9.60 6.96
C ALA A 67 -8.61 -10.43 7.48
N ASP A 68 -9.52 -10.79 6.58
CA ASP A 68 -10.59 -11.75 6.85
C ASP A 68 -10.06 -13.20 6.83
N GLU A 69 -10.94 -14.17 7.09
CA GLU A 69 -10.59 -15.60 7.07
C GLU A 69 -10.11 -16.09 5.69
N SER A 70 -10.42 -15.36 4.62
CA SER A 70 -9.94 -15.63 3.26
C SER A 70 -8.62 -14.93 2.94
N GLY A 71 -8.02 -14.25 3.92
CA GLY A 71 -6.75 -13.54 3.80
C GLY A 71 -6.84 -12.20 3.06
N LYS A 72 -8.04 -11.62 2.91
CA LYS A 72 -8.26 -10.33 2.24
C LYS A 72 -8.32 -9.19 3.24
N LEU A 73 -7.70 -8.06 2.91
CA LEU A 73 -7.75 -6.84 3.71
C LEU A 73 -9.19 -6.39 3.97
N ILE A 74 -9.52 -6.08 5.23
CA ILE A 74 -10.84 -5.59 5.65
C ILE A 74 -10.91 -4.05 5.49
N PRO A 75 -11.72 -3.51 4.54
CA PRO A 75 -11.76 -2.06 4.28
C PRO A 75 -12.18 -1.21 5.48
N ALA A 76 -13.11 -1.72 6.30
CA ALA A 76 -13.53 -1.03 7.53
C ALA A 76 -12.38 -0.87 8.54
N ASP A 77 -11.47 -1.85 8.61
CA ASP A 77 -10.28 -1.74 9.47
C ASP A 77 -9.30 -0.70 8.90
N LEU A 78 -9.11 -0.67 7.58
CA LEU A 78 -8.29 0.35 6.90
C LEU A 78 -8.79 1.77 7.21
N GLU A 79 -10.07 2.04 7.01
CA GLU A 79 -10.64 3.37 7.27
C GLU A 79 -10.49 3.77 8.75
N ARG A 80 -10.77 2.85 9.68
CA ARG A 80 -10.56 3.06 11.11
C ARG A 80 -9.11 3.43 11.43
N ARG A 81 -8.13 2.70 10.86
CA ARG A 81 -6.70 2.95 11.09
C ARG A 81 -6.22 4.27 10.48
N ILE A 82 -6.79 4.67 9.34
CA ILE A 82 -6.52 5.98 8.74
C ILE A 82 -6.98 7.09 9.69
N LEU A 83 -8.20 7.00 10.23
CA LEU A 83 -8.73 7.97 11.18
C LEU A 83 -7.89 8.04 12.46
N GLU A 84 -7.49 6.90 13.02
CA GLU A 84 -6.58 6.84 14.18
C GLU A 84 -5.23 7.52 13.92
N ALA A 85 -4.64 7.30 12.74
CA ALA A 85 -3.38 7.96 12.37
C ALA A 85 -3.55 9.48 12.28
N LYS A 86 -4.63 9.96 11.64
CA LYS A 86 -4.91 11.40 11.55
C LYS A 86 -5.16 12.04 12.92
N GLN A 87 -5.87 11.35 13.83
CA GLN A 87 -6.11 11.83 15.19
C GLN A 87 -4.81 12.01 15.99
N LYS A 88 -3.78 11.20 15.70
CA LYS A 88 -2.44 11.32 16.31
C LYS A 88 -1.57 12.41 15.66
N GLY A 89 -2.11 13.16 14.68
CA GLY A 89 -1.34 14.14 13.91
C GLY A 89 -0.41 13.53 12.87
N PHE A 90 -0.54 12.23 12.57
CA PHE A 90 0.24 11.58 11.53
C PHE A 90 -0.41 11.78 10.15
N VAL A 91 0.37 11.58 9.09
CA VAL A 91 -0.08 11.78 7.71
C VAL A 91 -0.17 10.45 6.97
N PRO A 92 -1.38 9.88 6.81
CA PRO A 92 -1.64 8.80 5.87
C PRO A 92 -1.24 9.21 4.45
N PHE A 93 -0.36 8.44 3.79
CA PHE A 93 0.10 8.79 2.45
C PHE A 93 0.11 7.63 1.45
N PHE A 94 0.11 6.39 1.92
CA PHE A 94 0.25 5.22 1.06
C PHE A 94 -0.57 4.03 1.57
N VAL A 95 -1.33 3.37 0.68
CA VAL A 95 -1.93 2.06 0.92
C VAL A 95 -1.39 1.08 -0.12
N SER A 96 -0.87 -0.06 0.34
CA SER A 96 -0.51 -1.19 -0.50
C SER A 96 -1.60 -2.26 -0.42
N ALA A 97 -2.43 -2.35 -1.47
CA ALA A 97 -3.35 -3.46 -1.66
C ALA A 97 -2.63 -4.61 -2.37
N THR A 98 -2.86 -5.85 -1.97
CA THR A 98 -2.22 -7.03 -2.57
C THR A 98 -3.19 -7.77 -3.50
N ALA A 99 -2.82 -7.87 -4.77
CA ALA A 99 -3.53 -8.67 -5.77
C ALA A 99 -2.80 -10.01 -5.95
N GLY A 100 -3.12 -10.97 -5.06
CA GLY A 100 -2.48 -12.28 -4.99
C GLY A 100 -1.42 -12.33 -3.89
N THR A 101 -1.84 -12.60 -2.66
CA THR A 101 -0.92 -12.80 -1.52
C THR A 101 -0.06 -14.05 -1.73
N THR A 102 1.15 -14.05 -1.18
CA THR A 102 2.14 -15.12 -1.39
C THR A 102 1.72 -16.48 -0.85
N VAL A 103 0.98 -16.51 0.27
CA VAL A 103 0.60 -17.77 0.94
C VAL A 103 -0.78 -18.24 0.49
N TYR A 104 -1.80 -17.38 0.62
CA TYR A 104 -3.19 -17.74 0.33
C TYR A 104 -3.57 -17.54 -1.15
N GLY A 105 -2.82 -16.76 -1.92
CA GLY A 105 -3.26 -16.31 -3.23
C GLY A 105 -4.49 -15.40 -3.16
N ALA A 106 -4.69 -14.71 -2.03
CA ALA A 106 -5.84 -13.85 -1.76
C ALA A 106 -5.75 -12.54 -2.55
N PHE A 107 -6.90 -11.97 -2.88
CA PHE A 107 -7.02 -10.70 -3.60
C PHE A 107 -7.77 -9.71 -2.73
N ASP A 108 -7.11 -8.61 -2.37
CA ASP A 108 -7.71 -7.54 -1.61
C ASP A 108 -8.85 -6.87 -2.41
N PRO A 109 -9.90 -6.36 -1.74
CA PRO A 109 -11.04 -5.71 -2.39
C PRO A 109 -10.66 -4.32 -2.93
N LEU A 110 -10.06 -4.27 -4.12
CA LEU A 110 -9.45 -3.06 -4.69
C LEU A 110 -10.42 -1.88 -4.83
N ILE A 111 -11.65 -2.11 -5.29
CA ILE A 111 -12.68 -1.05 -5.44
C ILE A 111 -12.92 -0.35 -4.09
N ALA A 112 -13.19 -1.12 -3.04
CA ALA A 112 -13.46 -0.56 -1.71
C ALA A 112 -12.24 0.18 -1.13
N ILE A 113 -11.03 -0.34 -1.37
CA ILE A 113 -9.79 0.33 -0.96
C ILE A 113 -9.58 1.63 -1.75
N SER A 114 -9.89 1.62 -3.05
CA SER A 114 -9.80 2.79 -3.94
C SER A 114 -10.74 3.90 -3.49
N ASP A 115 -11.97 3.58 -3.13
CA ASP A 115 -12.94 4.55 -2.61
C ASP A 115 -12.44 5.22 -1.32
N ILE A 116 -11.87 4.44 -0.39
CA ILE A 116 -11.24 4.98 0.84
C ILE A 116 -10.03 5.85 0.48
N CYS A 117 -9.14 5.39 -0.41
CA CYS A 117 -7.94 6.13 -0.80
C CYS A 117 -8.31 7.47 -1.45
N LYS A 118 -9.32 7.50 -2.32
CA LYS A 118 -9.85 8.73 -2.93
C LYS A 118 -10.43 9.66 -1.87
N LYS A 119 -11.26 9.15 -0.96
CA LYS A 119 -11.87 9.93 0.13
C LYS A 119 -10.85 10.65 1.01
N TYR A 120 -9.72 10.00 1.29
CA TYR A 120 -8.67 10.55 2.17
C TYR A 120 -7.46 11.13 1.44
N ASN A 121 -7.48 11.18 0.10
CA ASN A 121 -6.37 11.61 -0.75
C ASN A 121 -5.06 10.85 -0.47
N ILE A 122 -5.14 9.52 -0.43
CA ILE A 122 -4.01 8.61 -0.16
C ILE A 122 -3.60 7.92 -1.45
N TRP A 123 -2.29 7.75 -1.68
CA TRP A 123 -1.82 6.96 -2.81
C TRP A 123 -2.19 5.49 -2.65
N MET A 124 -2.87 4.91 -3.64
CA MET A 124 -3.12 3.48 -3.70
C MET A 124 -2.10 2.82 -4.63
N HIS A 125 -1.38 1.83 -4.10
CA HIS A 125 -0.52 0.93 -4.86
C HIS A 125 -1.11 -0.47 -4.83
N VAL A 126 -1.14 -1.13 -6.00
CA VAL A 126 -1.55 -2.53 -6.10
C VAL A 126 -0.32 -3.40 -6.33
N ASP A 127 0.05 -4.18 -5.33
CA ASP A 127 1.08 -5.21 -5.45
C ASP A 127 0.50 -6.42 -6.20
N GLY A 128 0.64 -6.38 -7.51
CA GLY A 128 0.28 -7.46 -8.43
C GLY A 128 1.48 -8.33 -8.83
N ALA A 129 2.56 -8.38 -8.05
CA ALA A 129 3.77 -9.14 -8.44
C ALA A 129 3.47 -10.62 -8.73
N TRP A 130 2.53 -11.21 -7.99
CA TRP A 130 2.04 -12.57 -8.24
C TRP A 130 0.78 -12.57 -9.11
N GLY A 131 -0.31 -11.95 -8.63
CA GLY A 131 -1.62 -12.05 -9.27
C GLY A 131 -1.83 -11.13 -10.47
N GLY A 132 -0.93 -10.19 -10.75
CA GLY A 132 -1.06 -9.23 -11.86
C GLY A 132 -1.11 -9.90 -13.23
N SER A 133 -0.47 -11.06 -13.38
CA SER A 133 -0.52 -11.85 -14.62
C SER A 133 -1.94 -12.30 -15.00
N LEU A 134 -2.87 -12.40 -14.04
CA LEU A 134 -4.25 -12.78 -14.30
C LEU A 134 -5.02 -11.74 -15.12
N LEU A 135 -4.53 -10.50 -15.24
CA LEU A 135 -5.08 -9.49 -16.14
C LEU A 135 -5.08 -9.96 -17.61
N MET A 136 -4.14 -10.85 -17.98
CA MET A 136 -4.06 -11.42 -19.32
C MET A 136 -5.13 -12.51 -19.56
N SER A 137 -5.73 -13.05 -18.49
CA SER A 137 -6.77 -14.06 -18.58
C SER A 137 -8.15 -13.42 -18.62
N ARG A 138 -8.87 -13.54 -19.73
CA ARG A 138 -10.28 -13.11 -19.84
C ARG A 138 -11.18 -13.75 -18.78
N ARG A 139 -10.84 -14.96 -18.31
CA ARG A 139 -11.60 -15.71 -17.30
C ARG A 139 -11.35 -15.25 -15.87
N HIS A 140 -10.16 -14.70 -15.57
CA HIS A 140 -9.73 -14.44 -14.20
C HIS A 140 -9.38 -12.98 -13.91
N ARG A 141 -9.33 -12.11 -14.92
CA ARG A 141 -9.01 -10.68 -14.76
C ARG A 141 -9.90 -9.95 -13.75
N TRP A 142 -11.14 -10.41 -13.57
CA TRP A 142 -12.12 -9.84 -12.64
C TRP A 142 -11.63 -9.83 -11.18
N LYS A 143 -10.65 -10.67 -10.83
CA LYS A 143 -10.03 -10.65 -9.49
C LYS A 143 -9.24 -9.37 -9.20
N LEU A 144 -8.92 -8.58 -10.23
CA LEU A 144 -8.22 -7.31 -10.14
C LEU A 144 -9.11 -6.12 -10.55
N ASP A 145 -10.43 -6.26 -10.55
CA ASP A 145 -11.33 -5.14 -10.82
C ASP A 145 -11.08 -4.01 -9.81
N GLY A 146 -10.90 -2.77 -10.29
CA GLY A 146 -10.51 -1.61 -9.48
C GLY A 146 -9.00 -1.33 -9.43
N VAL A 147 -8.20 -1.98 -10.28
CA VAL A 147 -6.75 -1.72 -10.42
C VAL A 147 -6.44 -0.50 -11.30
N GLU A 148 -7.41 -0.03 -12.07
CA GLU A 148 -7.31 1.12 -12.99
C GLU A 148 -7.19 2.50 -12.33
#